data_AF-A0A8B7IG68-F1
#
_entry.id   AF-A0A8B7IG68-F1
#
_cell.length_a   1.000
_cell.length_b   1.000
_cell.length_c   1.000
_cell.angle_alpha   90.00
_cell.angle_beta   90.00
_cell.angle_gamma   90.00
#
_symmetry.space_group_name_H-M   'P 1'
#
loop_
_entity.id
_entity.type
_entity.pdbx_description
1 polymer ?
#
loop_
_entity_poly.entity_id
_entity_poly.type
_entity_poly.pdbx_seq_one_letter_code
_entity_poly.pdbx_strand_id
1 'polypeptide(L)'
;MKFDKEGNTSYFEKKKTELYQELGLQARDLRFQHLMSITTRNNRIIMRMEFLKAVITPEFLLILDYRNLNLEHWLFNELASQLAGEGQLVTYSLPFEFRAIEAILQYWISKLQGRLNTLQPQILETLEALVDPKLLSVDRSKLHILLQNGKSLSELETDLKVFKETILEILDEEELIEELCLTKWTDPRVFEESTSGIDHAEEMELLLENYYRQAEDLANEARELRVLIDDSESIIFINLDSHRNVMMRLNLQLTMGTFSLSLFGLIGVAFGMNLESSLEEVPAILKKTQPAAGRMEIKGELKAETFGLSRSTLTNH
;
A
#
# COMPACT_ATOMS: atom_id res chain seq x y z
N MET A 1 13.72 -13.53 -25.13
CA MET A 1 13.20 -14.90 -24.97
C MET A 1 12.00 -15.05 -25.90
N LYS A 2 11.92 -16.13 -26.68
CA LYS A 2 10.85 -16.40 -27.64
C LYS A 2 10.07 -17.65 -27.18
N PHE A 3 8.75 -17.54 -27.14
CA PHE A 3 7.81 -18.62 -26.86
C PHE A 3 7.05 -18.97 -28.13
N ASP A 4 6.91 -20.26 -28.44
CA ASP A 4 6.06 -20.74 -29.53
C ASP A 4 4.65 -21.10 -29.03
N LYS A 5 3.79 -21.57 -29.95
CA LYS A 5 2.42 -22.02 -29.67
C LYS A 5 2.32 -23.19 -28.68
N GLU A 6 3.39 -23.97 -28.53
CA GLU A 6 3.45 -25.12 -27.63
C GLU A 6 4.06 -24.75 -26.27
N GLY A 7 4.44 -23.49 -26.07
CA GLY A 7 5.08 -23.00 -24.84
C GLY A 7 6.59 -23.28 -24.78
N ASN A 8 7.21 -23.78 -25.85
CA ASN A 8 8.65 -24.02 -25.88
C ASN A 8 9.42 -22.70 -25.90
N THR A 9 10.53 -22.66 -25.16
CA THR A 9 11.32 -21.45 -24.97
C THR A 9 12.61 -21.50 -25.77
N SER A 10 12.90 -20.42 -26.50
CA SER A 10 14.14 -20.24 -27.25
C SER A 10 14.80 -18.90 -26.94
N TYR A 11 16.12 -18.93 -26.78
CA TYR A 11 16.93 -17.78 -26.39
C TYR A 11 17.72 -17.28 -27.59
N PHE A 12 17.62 -15.98 -27.85
CA PHE A 12 18.37 -15.32 -28.90
C PHE A 12 18.90 -13.99 -28.37
N GLU A 13 20.19 -13.77 -28.55
CA GLU A 13 20.82 -12.47 -28.33
C GLU A 13 21.07 -11.85 -29.71
N LYS A 14 20.34 -10.76 -30.01
CA LYS A 14 20.47 -10.00 -31.26
C LYS A 14 20.64 -8.52 -30.99
N LYS A 15 21.28 -7.81 -31.91
CA LYS A 15 21.35 -6.34 -31.85
C LYS A 15 19.96 -5.75 -32.05
N LYS A 16 19.63 -4.69 -31.28
CA LYS A 16 18.33 -4.00 -31.37
C LYS A 16 18.00 -3.54 -32.80
N THR A 17 19.00 -3.13 -33.57
CA THR A 17 18.85 -2.67 -34.96
C THR A 17 18.44 -3.79 -35.92
N GLU A 18 18.99 -5.00 -35.74
CA GLU A 18 18.62 -6.17 -36.53
C GLU A 18 17.21 -6.63 -36.17
N LEU A 19 16.87 -6.57 -34.88
CA LEU A 19 15.54 -6.87 -34.39
C LEU A 19 14.49 -5.88 -34.95
N TYR A 20 14.80 -4.59 -35.09
CA TYR A 20 13.89 -3.61 -35.70
C TYR A 20 13.61 -3.93 -37.17
N GLN A 21 14.64 -4.32 -37.92
CA GLN A 21 14.51 -4.66 -39.34
C GLN A 21 13.73 -5.96 -39.53
N GLU A 22 14.05 -7.01 -38.78
CA GLU A 22 13.30 -8.27 -38.81
C GLU A 22 11.86 -8.06 -38.36
N LEU A 23 11.66 -7.21 -37.35
CA LEU A 23 10.34 -6.98 -36.82
C LEU A 23 9.52 -5.95 -37.62
N GLY A 24 10.11 -5.24 -38.58
CA GLY A 24 9.44 -4.13 -39.27
C GLY A 24 9.05 -2.98 -38.33
N LEU A 25 9.73 -2.85 -37.19
CA LEU A 25 9.41 -1.86 -36.15
C LEU A 25 10.28 -0.62 -36.28
N GLN A 26 9.76 0.53 -35.89
CA GLN A 26 10.57 1.73 -35.81
C GLN A 26 11.33 1.77 -34.49
N ALA A 27 12.53 2.37 -34.50
CA ALA A 27 13.34 2.51 -33.29
C ALA A 27 12.65 3.29 -32.16
N ARG A 28 11.55 4.01 -32.43
CA ARG A 28 10.71 4.71 -31.44
C ARG A 28 9.78 3.76 -30.67
N ASP A 29 9.36 2.66 -31.30
CA ASP A 29 8.34 1.73 -30.81
C ASP A 29 8.85 0.84 -29.68
N LEU A 30 10.18 0.82 -29.45
CA LEU A 30 10.85 0.04 -28.40
C LEU A 30 11.71 0.89 -27.46
N ARG A 31 11.66 2.23 -27.58
CA ARG A 31 12.35 3.14 -26.63
C ARG A 31 11.80 2.92 -25.23
N PHE A 32 12.63 3.16 -24.22
CA PHE A 32 12.15 3.20 -22.84
C PHE A 32 11.29 4.45 -22.66
N GLN A 33 9.98 4.28 -22.66
CA GLN A 33 9.04 5.23 -22.07
C GLN A 33 8.45 4.53 -20.84
N HIS A 34 8.26 5.27 -19.75
CA HIS A 34 7.70 4.74 -18.50
C HIS A 34 6.19 4.51 -18.57
N LEU A 35 5.54 4.91 -19.66
CA LEU A 35 4.10 4.76 -19.82
C LEU A 35 3.78 3.37 -20.39
N MET A 36 2.75 2.76 -19.81
CA MET A 36 2.13 1.57 -20.37
C MET A 36 1.56 1.89 -21.75
N SER A 37 1.67 0.97 -22.69
CA SER A 37 1.05 1.11 -24.01
C SER A 37 0.85 -0.24 -24.66
N ILE A 38 -0.33 -0.45 -25.24
CA ILE A 38 -0.60 -1.59 -26.12
C ILE A 38 -0.81 -0.98 -27.50
N THR A 39 0.01 -1.39 -28.46
CA THR A 39 -0.05 -0.83 -29.83
C THR A 39 0.10 -1.94 -30.86
N THR A 40 -0.66 -1.82 -31.93
CA THR A 40 -0.71 -2.73 -33.07
C THR A 40 0.09 -2.11 -34.21
N ARG A 41 1.05 -2.86 -34.78
CA ARG A 41 1.83 -2.44 -35.95
C ARG A 41 2.21 -3.63 -36.81
N ASN A 42 1.96 -3.53 -38.11
CA ASN A 42 2.36 -4.52 -39.11
C ASN A 42 1.92 -5.96 -38.74
N ASN A 43 0.66 -6.12 -38.32
CA ASN A 43 0.06 -7.38 -37.88
C ASN A 43 0.76 -8.00 -36.65
N ARG A 44 1.18 -7.15 -35.70
CA ARG A 44 1.83 -7.55 -34.44
C ARG A 44 1.44 -6.62 -33.33
N ILE A 45 1.35 -7.16 -32.13
CA ILE A 45 0.98 -6.40 -30.94
C ILE A 45 2.25 -6.15 -30.14
N ILE A 46 2.46 -4.90 -29.78
CA ILE A 46 3.57 -4.45 -28.94
C ILE A 46 2.95 -4.02 -27.63
N MET A 47 3.19 -4.82 -26.59
CA MET A 47 2.81 -4.49 -25.24
C MET A 47 4.03 -3.97 -24.50
N ARG A 48 3.93 -2.75 -24.00
CA ARG A 48 4.93 -2.14 -23.14
C ARG A 48 4.33 -1.91 -21.77
N MET A 49 5.00 -2.48 -20.79
CA MET A 49 4.77 -2.29 -19.36
C MET A 49 6.07 -1.76 -18.75
N GLU A 50 6.01 -1.28 -17.51
CA GLU A 50 7.16 -0.70 -16.80
C GLU A 50 8.39 -1.63 -16.79
N PHE A 51 8.19 -2.93 -16.63
CA PHE A 51 9.27 -3.93 -16.52
C PHE A 51 9.22 -5.01 -17.59
N LEU A 52 8.23 -4.99 -18.47
CA LEU A 52 8.00 -6.04 -19.46
C LEU A 52 7.77 -5.39 -20.83
N LYS A 53 8.51 -5.86 -21.83
CA LYS A 53 8.29 -5.50 -23.22
C LYS A 53 8.03 -6.78 -24.00
N ALA A 54 6.84 -6.90 -24.54
CA ALA A 54 6.40 -8.07 -25.28
C ALA A 54 6.02 -7.68 -26.71
N VAL A 55 6.40 -8.52 -27.66
CA VAL A 55 5.93 -8.45 -29.05
C VAL A 55 5.22 -9.77 -29.33
N ILE A 56 3.93 -9.67 -29.61
CA ILE A 56 3.05 -10.80 -29.89
C ILE A 56 2.83 -10.88 -31.40
N THR A 57 2.95 -12.09 -31.91
CA THR A 57 2.60 -12.46 -33.29
C THR A 57 1.69 -13.70 -33.23
N PRO A 58 0.98 -14.07 -34.30
CA PRO A 58 0.13 -15.26 -34.31
C PRO A 58 0.88 -16.57 -34.02
N GLU A 59 2.20 -16.59 -34.25
CA GLU A 59 3.04 -17.80 -34.16
C GLU A 59 3.94 -17.84 -32.94
N PHE A 60 4.27 -16.69 -32.36
CA PHE A 60 5.21 -16.60 -31.25
C PHE A 60 5.07 -15.32 -30.43
N LEU A 61 5.43 -15.42 -29.16
CA LEU A 61 5.55 -14.31 -28.21
C LEU A 61 7.04 -14.04 -27.96
N LEU A 62 7.47 -12.79 -28.14
CA LEU A 62 8.84 -12.36 -27.89
C LEU A 62 8.90 -11.42 -26.71
N ILE A 63 9.61 -11.82 -25.66
CA ILE A 63 9.84 -11.02 -24.47
C ILE A 63 11.25 -10.44 -24.50
N LEU A 64 11.31 -9.12 -24.40
CA LEU A 64 12.52 -8.32 -24.48
C LEU A 64 12.96 -7.91 -23.07
N ASP A 65 14.26 -8.04 -22.83
CA ASP A 65 14.93 -7.55 -21.61
C ASP A 65 14.33 -8.11 -20.29
N TYR A 66 14.41 -9.42 -20.10
CA TYR A 66 13.82 -10.14 -18.95
C TYR A 66 14.69 -10.12 -17.67
N ARG A 67 15.63 -9.17 -17.53
CA ARG A 67 16.69 -9.18 -16.49
C ARG A 67 16.21 -9.04 -15.03
N ASN A 68 14.91 -9.07 -14.76
CA ASN A 68 14.38 -9.06 -13.39
C ASN A 68 14.12 -10.50 -12.93
N LEU A 69 14.67 -10.88 -11.78
CA LEU A 69 14.52 -12.22 -11.18
C LEU A 69 13.04 -12.65 -11.01
N ASN A 70 12.16 -11.72 -10.66
CA ASN A 70 10.73 -12.00 -10.50
C ASN A 70 10.03 -12.31 -11.84
N LEU A 71 10.50 -11.70 -12.94
CA LEU A 71 9.99 -12.01 -14.27
C LEU A 71 10.41 -13.43 -14.67
N GLU A 72 11.66 -13.83 -14.42
CA GLU A 72 12.15 -15.16 -14.78
C GLU A 72 11.29 -16.28 -14.18
N HIS A 73 10.98 -16.22 -12.88
CA HIS A 73 10.15 -17.26 -12.26
C HIS A 73 8.76 -17.39 -12.90
N TRP A 74 8.09 -16.25 -13.17
CA TRP A 74 6.79 -16.26 -13.83
C TRP A 74 6.88 -16.74 -15.29
N LEU A 75 7.90 -16.30 -16.02
CA LEU A 75 8.15 -16.67 -17.42
C LEU A 75 8.33 -18.18 -17.61
N PHE A 76 8.98 -18.85 -16.65
CA PHE A 76 9.27 -20.29 -16.76
C PHE A 76 8.14 -21.17 -16.25
N ASN A 77 7.47 -20.79 -15.16
CA ASN A 77 6.53 -21.66 -14.49
C ASN A 77 5.08 -21.45 -14.94
N GLU A 78 4.71 -20.22 -15.26
CA GLU A 78 3.31 -19.84 -15.45
C GLU A 78 3.01 -19.46 -16.90
N LEU A 79 3.89 -18.68 -17.55
CA LEU A 79 3.65 -18.25 -18.92
C LEU A 79 3.65 -19.43 -19.91
N ALA A 80 4.55 -20.40 -19.75
CA ALA A 80 4.63 -21.55 -20.64
C ALA A 80 3.38 -22.45 -20.56
N SER A 81 2.86 -22.70 -19.36
CA SER A 81 1.64 -23.50 -19.15
C SER A 81 0.38 -22.78 -19.63
N GLN A 82 0.31 -21.46 -19.42
CA GLN A 82 -0.78 -20.62 -19.93
C GLN A 82 -0.80 -20.57 -21.46
N LEU A 83 0.36 -20.47 -22.12
CA LEU A 83 0.46 -20.49 -23.59
C LEU A 83 0.13 -21.86 -24.18
N ALA A 84 0.58 -22.95 -23.55
CA ALA A 84 0.32 -24.33 -23.98
C ALA A 84 -1.18 -24.73 -23.87
N GLY A 85 -2.01 -23.91 -23.21
CA GLY A 85 -3.44 -24.14 -23.11
C GLY A 85 -3.86 -25.05 -21.94
N GLU A 86 -2.99 -25.25 -20.94
CA GLU A 86 -3.32 -25.98 -19.70
C GLU A 86 -3.98 -25.07 -18.64
N GLY A 87 -4.59 -23.95 -19.07
CA GLY A 87 -5.31 -23.00 -18.21
C GLY A 87 -6.76 -23.41 -17.96
N GLN A 88 -7.27 -23.09 -16.76
CA GLN A 88 -8.52 -23.60 -16.16
C GLN A 88 -9.83 -23.13 -16.84
N LEU A 89 -9.78 -22.39 -17.96
CA LEU A 89 -10.94 -21.78 -18.65
C LEU A 89 -11.06 -22.13 -20.14
N VAL A 90 -10.30 -23.12 -20.65
CA VAL A 90 -10.34 -23.48 -22.07
C VAL A 90 -11.58 -24.33 -22.39
N THR A 91 -12.69 -23.66 -22.70
CA THR A 91 -13.85 -24.32 -23.33
C THR A 91 -13.77 -24.26 -24.87
N TYR A 92 -12.86 -23.45 -25.43
CA TYR A 92 -12.55 -23.37 -26.87
C TYR A 92 -11.08 -23.06 -27.10
N SER A 93 -10.48 -23.52 -28.22
CA SER A 93 -9.09 -23.21 -28.56
C SER A 93 -8.95 -21.74 -28.99
N LEU A 94 -8.85 -20.83 -28.02
CA LEU A 94 -8.58 -19.41 -28.28
C LEU A 94 -7.29 -19.25 -29.12
N PRO A 95 -7.23 -18.30 -30.05
CA PRO A 95 -6.04 -18.01 -30.83
C PRO A 95 -4.84 -17.64 -29.93
N PHE A 96 -3.63 -17.82 -30.46
CA PHE A 96 -2.40 -17.65 -29.67
C PHE A 96 -2.24 -16.22 -29.11
N GLU A 97 -2.65 -15.21 -29.87
CA GLU A 97 -2.59 -13.82 -29.46
C GLU A 97 -3.48 -13.53 -28.24
N PHE A 98 -4.66 -14.16 -28.13
CA PHE A 98 -5.55 -14.01 -26.98
C PHE A 98 -4.89 -14.56 -25.72
N ARG A 99 -4.34 -15.78 -25.79
CA ARG A 99 -3.64 -16.41 -24.66
C ARG A 99 -2.41 -15.61 -24.24
N ALA A 100 -1.68 -15.04 -25.20
CA ALA A 100 -0.51 -14.22 -24.92
C ALA A 100 -0.87 -12.90 -24.24
N ILE A 101 -1.91 -12.21 -24.71
CA ILE A 101 -2.41 -10.98 -24.07
C ILE A 101 -2.95 -11.30 -22.67
N GLU A 102 -3.78 -12.34 -22.55
CA GLU A 102 -4.35 -12.80 -21.29
C GLU A 102 -3.26 -13.04 -20.25
N ALA A 103 -2.24 -13.84 -20.59
CA ALA A 103 -1.14 -14.15 -19.69
C ALA A 103 -0.39 -12.87 -19.23
N ILE A 104 -0.15 -11.93 -20.14
CA ILE A 104 0.54 -10.67 -19.83
C ILE A 104 -0.32 -9.78 -18.92
N LEU A 105 -1.61 -9.65 -19.20
CA LEU A 105 -2.55 -8.86 -18.38
C LEU A 105 -2.73 -9.49 -17.00
N GLN A 106 -2.91 -10.82 -16.94
CA GLN A 106 -3.03 -11.57 -15.69
C GLN A 106 -1.79 -11.40 -14.81
N TYR A 107 -0.60 -11.47 -15.39
CA TYR A 107 0.64 -11.19 -14.67
C TYR A 107 0.68 -9.78 -14.09
N TRP A 108 0.28 -8.79 -14.89
CA TRP A 108 0.28 -7.40 -14.47
C TRP A 108 -0.68 -7.16 -13.30
N ILE A 109 -1.93 -7.64 -13.39
CA ILE A 109 -2.91 -7.58 -12.30
C ILE A 109 -2.40 -8.30 -11.06
N SER A 110 -1.88 -9.52 -11.20
CA SER A 110 -1.33 -10.29 -10.07
C SER A 110 -0.20 -9.56 -9.38
N LYS A 111 0.65 -8.85 -10.15
CA LYS A 111 1.75 -8.05 -9.61
C LYS A 111 1.24 -6.83 -8.83
N LEU A 112 0.27 -6.09 -9.39
CA LEU A 112 -0.33 -4.94 -8.72
C LEU A 112 -1.06 -5.38 -7.44
N GLN A 113 -1.79 -6.49 -7.51
CA GLN A 113 -2.47 -7.09 -6.37
C GLN A 113 -1.48 -7.54 -5.28
N GLY A 114 -0.36 -8.16 -5.66
CA GLY A 114 0.71 -8.51 -4.74
C GLY A 114 1.32 -7.30 -4.01
N ARG A 115 1.47 -6.17 -4.71
CA ARG A 115 1.90 -4.90 -4.08
C ARG A 115 0.86 -4.40 -3.07
N LEU A 116 -0.42 -4.41 -3.44
CA LEU A 116 -1.49 -3.97 -2.54
C LEU A 116 -1.56 -4.86 -1.29
N ASN A 117 -1.54 -6.18 -1.46
CA ASN A 117 -1.58 -7.16 -0.37
C ASN A 117 -0.40 -7.04 0.60
N THR A 118 0.73 -6.48 0.15
CA THR A 118 1.90 -6.20 1.01
C THR A 118 1.74 -4.87 1.76
N LEU A 119 1.21 -3.84 1.09
CA LEU A 119 1.05 -2.51 1.65
C LEU A 119 -0.12 -2.41 2.64
N GLN A 120 -1.25 -3.06 2.35
CA GLN A 120 -2.45 -3.04 3.16
C GLN A 120 -2.22 -3.41 4.63
N PRO A 121 -1.62 -4.57 4.97
CA PRO A 121 -1.37 -4.93 6.37
C PRO A 121 -0.39 -3.96 7.05
N GLN A 122 0.65 -3.51 6.33
CA GLN A 122 1.64 -2.59 6.89
C GLN A 122 1.04 -1.22 7.23
N ILE A 123 0.15 -0.71 6.38
CA ILE A 123 -0.55 0.56 6.60
C ILE A 123 -1.51 0.41 7.79
N LEU A 124 -2.34 -0.64 7.82
CA LEU A 124 -3.30 -0.85 8.90
C LEU A 124 -2.61 -1.01 10.26
N GLU A 125 -1.54 -1.81 10.35
CA GLU A 125 -0.76 -1.98 11.58
C GLU A 125 -0.11 -0.67 12.04
N THR A 126 0.41 0.12 11.10
CA THR A 126 1.04 1.41 11.41
C THR A 126 0.01 2.43 11.87
N LEU A 127 -1.17 2.47 11.24
CA LEU A 127 -2.28 3.34 11.63
C LEU A 127 -2.79 2.98 13.03
N GLU A 128 -3.05 1.70 13.32
CA GLU A 128 -3.49 1.25 14.64
C GLU A 128 -2.49 1.65 15.73
N ALA A 129 -1.19 1.48 15.47
CA ALA A 129 -0.14 1.86 16.39
C ALA A 129 0.02 3.38 16.61
N LEU A 130 -0.35 4.21 15.62
CA LEU A 130 -0.27 5.68 15.72
C LEU A 130 -1.56 6.31 16.26
N VAL A 131 -2.70 5.63 16.08
CA VAL A 131 -4.01 6.08 16.58
C VAL A 131 -4.18 5.73 18.06
N ASP A 132 -3.62 4.62 18.57
CA ASP A 132 -3.79 4.23 19.97
C ASP A 132 -3.12 5.25 20.93
N PRO A 133 -3.91 5.98 21.74
CA PRO A 133 -3.39 6.97 22.68
C PRO A 133 -2.58 6.36 23.83
N LYS A 134 -2.60 5.03 24.03
CA LYS A 134 -1.87 4.35 25.11
C LYS A 134 -0.44 3.99 24.72
N LEU A 135 -0.16 3.85 23.42
CA LEU A 135 1.18 3.61 22.87
C LEU A 135 1.90 4.96 22.67
N LEU A 136 2.09 5.69 23.77
CA LEU A 136 2.66 7.04 23.86
C LEU A 136 4.10 7.21 23.34
N SER A 137 4.75 6.14 22.87
CA SER A 137 5.96 6.26 22.07
C SER A 137 5.57 6.48 20.61
N VAL A 138 5.15 7.71 20.28
CA VAL A 138 5.06 8.11 18.87
C VAL A 138 6.48 8.14 18.31
N ASP A 139 6.91 6.99 17.82
CA ASP A 139 8.17 6.83 17.16
C ASP A 139 8.11 7.58 15.83
N ARG A 140 8.91 8.64 15.68
CA ARG A 140 9.08 9.36 14.40
C ARG A 140 9.37 8.41 13.23
N SER A 141 9.93 7.22 13.50
CA SER A 141 10.13 6.18 12.50
C SER A 141 8.82 5.58 11.96
N LYS A 142 7.79 5.38 12.79
CA LYS A 142 6.48 4.85 12.34
C LYS A 142 5.75 5.82 11.44
N LEU A 143 5.82 7.12 11.76
CA LEU A 143 5.27 8.17 10.88
C LEU A 143 6.02 8.22 9.54
N HIS A 144 7.35 8.04 9.56
CA HIS A 144 8.13 7.95 8.32
C HIS A 144 7.76 6.72 7.48
N ILE A 145 7.54 5.57 8.11
CA ILE A 145 7.05 4.34 7.46
C ILE A 145 5.67 4.57 6.85
N LEU A 146 4.74 5.23 7.57
CA LEU A 146 3.42 5.56 7.04
C LEU A 146 3.50 6.45 5.80
N LEU A 147 4.34 7.50 5.83
CA LEU A 147 4.55 8.38 4.68
C LEU A 147 5.18 7.63 3.49
N GLN A 148 6.14 6.73 3.76
CA GLN A 148 6.75 5.90 2.72
C GLN A 148 5.72 4.96 2.09
N ASN A 149 4.91 4.27 2.90
CA ASN A 149 3.86 3.38 2.43
C ASN A 149 2.77 4.15 1.68
N GLY A 150 2.42 5.35 2.15
CA GLY A 150 1.49 6.26 1.48
C GLY A 150 2.01 6.71 0.11
N LYS A 151 3.31 6.95 -0.03
CA LYS A 151 3.94 7.24 -1.33
C LYS A 151 3.88 6.02 -2.26
N SER A 152 4.25 4.83 -1.77
CA SER A 152 4.18 3.59 -2.57
C SER A 152 2.75 3.23 -2.98
N LEU A 153 1.75 3.57 -2.15
CA LEU A 153 0.33 3.47 -2.51
C LEU A 153 -0.03 4.46 -3.63
N SER A 154 0.52 5.69 -3.63
CA SER A 154 0.25 6.68 -4.69
C SER A 154 0.82 6.23 -6.03
N GLU A 155 2.01 5.64 -5.99
CA GLU A 155 2.65 5.05 -7.17
C GLU A 155 1.77 3.91 -7.72
N LEU A 156 1.28 3.01 -6.84
CA LEU A 156 0.37 1.94 -7.23
C LEU A 156 -0.96 2.45 -7.84
N GLU A 157 -1.58 3.46 -7.23
CA GLU A 157 -2.80 4.11 -7.75
C GLU A 157 -2.56 4.71 -9.14
N THR A 158 -1.39 5.32 -9.34
CA THR A 158 -1.01 5.89 -10.65
C THR A 158 -0.83 4.80 -11.68
N ASP A 159 -0.16 3.69 -11.33
CA ASP A 159 0.03 2.54 -12.22
C ASP A 159 -1.30 1.91 -12.62
N LEU A 160 -2.23 1.77 -11.67
CA LEU A 160 -3.59 1.26 -11.92
C LEU A 160 -4.40 2.20 -12.81
N LYS A 161 -4.29 3.51 -12.58
CA LYS A 161 -4.97 4.51 -13.39
C LYS A 161 -4.48 4.45 -14.84
N VAL A 162 -3.16 4.48 -15.06
CA VAL A 162 -2.56 4.37 -16.39
C VAL A 162 -2.96 3.04 -17.05
N PHE A 163 -3.00 1.95 -16.27
CA PHE A 163 -3.43 0.65 -16.79
C PHE A 163 -4.86 0.70 -17.34
N LYS A 164 -5.79 1.20 -16.51
CA LYS A 164 -7.19 1.34 -16.87
C LYS A 164 -7.41 2.26 -18.07
N GLU A 165 -6.76 3.43 -18.09
CA GLU A 165 -6.86 4.38 -19.20
C GLU A 165 -6.43 3.74 -20.52
N THR A 166 -5.34 2.97 -20.54
CA THR A 166 -4.89 2.28 -21.77
C THR A 166 -5.87 1.20 -22.22
N ILE A 167 -6.48 0.44 -21.30
CA ILE A 167 -7.47 -0.58 -21.66
C ILE A 167 -8.76 0.07 -22.16
N LEU A 168 -9.21 1.16 -21.53
CA LEU A 168 -10.36 1.94 -21.99
C LEU A 168 -10.15 2.54 -23.38
N GLU A 169 -8.97 3.11 -23.65
CA GLU A 169 -8.63 3.64 -24.98
C GLU A 169 -8.81 2.59 -26.08
N ILE A 170 -8.49 1.33 -25.78
CA ILE A 170 -8.68 0.21 -26.72
C ILE A 170 -10.16 -0.19 -26.81
N LEU A 171 -10.85 -0.29 -25.67
CA LEU A 171 -12.27 -0.66 -25.63
C LEU A 171 -13.17 0.40 -26.30
N ASP A 172 -12.78 1.67 -26.27
CA ASP A 172 -13.52 2.77 -26.88
C ASP A 172 -13.40 2.81 -28.41
N GLU A 173 -12.38 2.17 -28.99
CA GLU A 173 -12.09 2.16 -30.43
C GLU A 173 -12.22 0.73 -31.01
N GLU A 174 -13.36 0.41 -31.65
CA GLU A 174 -13.58 -0.89 -32.32
C GLU A 174 -12.44 -1.25 -33.30
N GLU A 175 -11.88 -0.26 -34.00
CA GLU A 175 -10.74 -0.45 -34.92
C GLU A 175 -9.51 -1.04 -34.19
N LEU A 176 -9.22 -0.59 -32.96
CA LEU A 176 -8.10 -1.11 -32.17
C LEU A 176 -8.35 -2.54 -31.72
N ILE A 177 -9.58 -2.88 -31.33
CA ILE A 177 -9.98 -4.24 -30.97
C ILE A 177 -9.78 -5.18 -32.17
N GLU A 178 -10.23 -4.77 -33.36
CA GLU A 178 -10.02 -5.55 -34.58
C GLU A 178 -8.54 -5.73 -34.95
N GLU A 179 -7.71 -4.71 -34.72
CA GLU A 179 -6.26 -4.79 -34.96
C GLU A 179 -5.54 -5.74 -33.98
N LEU A 180 -6.08 -5.98 -32.78
CA LEU A 180 -5.56 -6.97 -31.84
C LEU A 180 -5.86 -8.42 -32.27
N CYS A 181 -6.90 -8.63 -33.08
CA CYS A 181 -7.29 -9.94 -33.62
C CYS A 181 -6.42 -10.34 -34.83
N LEU A 182 -5.13 -10.63 -34.60
CA LEU A 182 -4.14 -10.91 -35.66
C LEU A 182 -4.49 -12.14 -36.53
N THR A 183 -5.21 -13.12 -36.00
CA THR A 183 -5.63 -14.31 -36.74
C THR A 183 -6.64 -13.98 -37.84
N LYS A 184 -7.48 -12.93 -37.67
CA LYS A 184 -8.42 -12.41 -38.69
C LYS A 184 -7.70 -12.03 -39.98
N TRP A 185 -6.46 -11.55 -39.87
CA TRP A 185 -5.65 -11.08 -40.98
C TRP A 185 -4.75 -12.16 -41.61
N THR A 186 -4.60 -13.30 -40.94
CA THR A 186 -3.62 -14.34 -41.33
C THR A 186 -4.27 -15.50 -42.10
N ASP A 187 -5.52 -15.86 -41.80
CA ASP A 187 -6.24 -16.90 -42.55
C ASP A 187 -7.75 -16.58 -42.71
N PRO A 188 -8.18 -16.03 -43.87
CA PRO A 188 -9.59 -15.73 -44.16
C PRO A 188 -10.51 -16.96 -44.16
N ARG A 189 -9.96 -18.19 -44.18
CA ARG A 189 -10.73 -19.44 -44.23
C ARG A 189 -11.22 -19.90 -42.86
N VAL A 190 -10.55 -19.49 -41.78
CA VAL A 190 -11.02 -19.71 -40.40
C VAL A 190 -12.30 -18.91 -40.13
N PHE A 191 -12.52 -17.82 -40.88
CA PHE A 191 -13.74 -17.01 -40.85
C PHE A 191 -14.96 -17.70 -41.46
N GLU A 192 -14.77 -18.68 -42.37
CA GLU A 192 -15.88 -19.47 -42.94
C GLU A 192 -16.23 -20.71 -42.08
N GLU A 193 -15.30 -21.22 -41.26
CA GLU A 193 -15.54 -22.38 -40.40
C GLU A 193 -16.07 -22.03 -38.99
N SER A 194 -15.93 -20.79 -38.52
CA SER A 194 -16.62 -20.29 -37.31
C SER A 194 -18.11 -19.99 -37.58
N THR A 195 -18.81 -21.04 -38.00
CA THR A 195 -20.27 -21.24 -37.96
C THR A 195 -20.87 -21.23 -36.54
N SER A 196 -20.21 -20.57 -35.58
CA SER A 196 -20.64 -20.42 -34.19
C SER A 196 -20.99 -18.98 -33.80
N GLY A 197 -21.05 -18.03 -34.75
CA GLY A 197 -21.75 -16.74 -34.56
C GLY A 197 -21.21 -15.81 -33.47
N ILE A 198 -20.02 -16.05 -32.93
CA ILE A 198 -19.33 -15.14 -32.00
C ILE A 198 -18.21 -14.47 -32.77
N ASP A 199 -18.19 -13.14 -32.78
CA ASP A 199 -17.11 -12.37 -33.38
C ASP A 199 -15.87 -12.47 -32.49
N HIS A 200 -14.71 -12.78 -33.06
CA HIS A 200 -13.46 -12.79 -32.31
C HIS A 200 -13.15 -11.39 -31.72
N ALA A 201 -13.66 -10.31 -32.33
CA ALA A 201 -13.59 -8.99 -31.74
C ALA A 201 -14.38 -8.89 -30.43
N GLU A 202 -15.58 -9.46 -30.37
CA GLU A 202 -16.42 -9.50 -29.16
C GLU A 202 -15.76 -10.33 -28.04
N GLU A 203 -15.13 -11.46 -28.38
CA GLU A 203 -14.35 -12.24 -27.40
C GLU A 203 -13.15 -11.45 -26.84
N MET A 204 -12.47 -10.66 -27.68
CA MET A 204 -11.35 -9.83 -27.26
C MET A 204 -11.82 -8.69 -26.35
N GLU A 205 -12.93 -8.05 -26.73
CA GLU A 205 -13.58 -7.01 -25.92
C GLU A 205 -13.94 -7.56 -24.53
N LEU A 206 -14.65 -8.69 -24.45
CA LEU A 206 -15.02 -9.34 -23.18
C LEU A 206 -13.79 -9.68 -22.31
N LEU A 207 -12.69 -10.14 -22.94
CA LEU A 207 -11.44 -10.42 -22.24
C LEU A 207 -10.86 -9.13 -21.64
N LEU A 208 -10.78 -8.06 -22.42
CA LEU A 208 -10.25 -6.76 -21.99
C LEU A 208 -11.13 -6.12 -20.92
N GLU A 209 -12.46 -6.18 -21.05
CA GLU A 209 -13.43 -5.72 -20.06
C GLU A 209 -13.27 -6.43 -18.71
N ASN A 210 -13.02 -7.74 -18.73
CA ASN A 210 -12.79 -8.52 -17.52
C ASN A 210 -11.53 -8.02 -16.77
N TYR A 211 -10.43 -7.78 -17.49
CA TYR A 211 -9.22 -7.23 -16.88
C TYR A 211 -9.36 -5.76 -16.47
N TYR A 212 -10.15 -4.97 -17.21
CA TYR A 212 -10.53 -3.62 -16.80
C TYR A 212 -11.29 -3.63 -15.47
N ARG A 213 -12.29 -4.50 -15.32
CA ARG A 213 -13.07 -4.64 -14.08
C ARG A 213 -12.17 -5.09 -12.92
N GLN A 214 -11.29 -6.06 -13.12
CA GLN A 214 -10.34 -6.48 -12.08
C GLN A 214 -9.40 -5.33 -11.65
N ALA A 215 -8.95 -4.50 -12.59
CA ALA A 215 -8.16 -3.31 -12.26
C ALA A 215 -8.97 -2.23 -11.55
N GLU A 216 -10.24 -2.06 -11.88
CA GLU A 216 -11.18 -1.16 -11.19
C GLU A 216 -11.34 -1.57 -9.73
N ASP A 217 -11.61 -2.85 -9.47
CA ASP A 217 -11.77 -3.40 -8.13
C ASP A 217 -10.50 -3.16 -7.30
N LEU A 218 -9.34 -3.45 -7.87
CA LEU A 218 -8.06 -3.23 -7.21
C LEU A 218 -7.75 -1.73 -6.95
N ALA A 219 -8.15 -0.86 -7.88
CA ALA A 219 -8.02 0.59 -7.71
C ALA A 219 -8.94 1.12 -6.59
N ASN A 220 -10.14 0.57 -6.47
CA ASN A 220 -11.06 0.90 -5.39
C ASN A 220 -10.50 0.48 -4.03
N GLU A 221 -9.98 -0.74 -3.90
CA GLU A 221 -9.31 -1.19 -2.66
C GLU A 221 -8.13 -0.29 -2.27
N ALA A 222 -7.29 0.10 -3.24
CA ALA A 222 -6.18 1.02 -3.02
C ALA A 222 -6.67 2.41 -2.55
N ARG A 223 -7.76 2.90 -3.14
CA ARG A 223 -8.38 4.19 -2.80
C ARG A 223 -9.03 4.18 -1.43
N GLU A 224 -9.66 3.08 -1.02
CA GLU A 224 -10.18 2.93 0.35
C GLU A 224 -9.04 3.04 1.37
N LEU A 225 -7.90 2.39 1.10
CA LEU A 225 -6.72 2.47 1.95
C LEU A 225 -6.14 3.88 2.02
N ARG A 226 -6.17 4.64 0.90
CA ARG A 226 -5.78 6.05 0.88
C ARG A 226 -6.67 6.88 1.80
N VAL A 227 -7.99 6.73 1.67
CA VAL A 227 -8.96 7.47 2.49
C VAL A 227 -8.74 7.18 3.97
N LEU A 228 -8.46 5.92 4.34
CA LEU A 228 -8.14 5.56 5.73
C LEU A 228 -6.87 6.26 6.25
N ILE A 229 -5.83 6.41 5.41
CA ILE A 229 -4.62 7.17 5.78
C ILE A 229 -4.97 8.63 6.01
N ASP A 230 -5.70 9.25 5.08
CA ASP A 230 -6.06 10.67 5.13
C ASP A 230 -6.96 10.97 6.35
N ASP A 231 -7.93 10.10 6.63
CA ASP A 231 -8.81 10.21 7.82
C ASP A 231 -8.00 10.09 9.13
N SER A 232 -7.00 9.20 9.15
CA SER A 232 -6.14 8.98 10.31
C SER A 232 -5.09 10.08 10.49
N GLU A 233 -4.66 10.75 9.42
CA GLU A 233 -3.66 11.82 9.47
C GLU A 233 -4.06 12.93 10.46
N SER A 234 -5.32 13.37 10.41
CA SER A 234 -5.86 14.37 11.32
C SER A 234 -5.81 13.92 12.78
N ILE A 235 -6.13 12.65 13.06
CA ILE A 235 -6.10 12.06 14.41
C ILE A 235 -4.65 12.00 14.93
N ILE A 236 -3.72 11.58 14.08
CA ILE A 236 -2.29 11.50 14.40
C ILE A 236 -1.74 12.89 14.76
N PHE A 237 -2.10 13.92 13.98
CA PHE A 237 -1.70 15.30 14.28
C PHE A 237 -2.27 15.80 15.61
N ILE A 238 -3.54 15.53 15.91
CA ILE A 238 -4.16 15.88 17.19
C ILE A 238 -3.42 15.20 18.35
N ASN A 239 -3.09 13.92 18.21
CA ASN A 239 -2.39 13.16 19.24
C ASN A 239 -0.97 13.72 19.50
N LEU A 240 -0.23 14.02 18.42
CA LEU A 240 1.09 14.65 18.50
C LEU A 240 1.07 16.01 19.20
N ASP A 241 0.07 16.85 18.90
CA ASP A 241 -0.06 18.15 19.55
C ASP A 241 -0.46 18.01 21.04
N SER A 242 -1.34 17.06 21.37
CA SER A 242 -1.69 16.73 22.75
C SER A 242 -0.45 16.35 23.57
N HIS A 243 0.47 15.55 23.02
CA HIS A 243 1.72 15.21 23.70
C HIS A 243 2.59 16.45 23.96
N ARG A 244 2.75 17.34 22.97
CA ARG A 244 3.47 18.60 23.15
C ARG A 244 2.82 19.48 24.23
N ASN A 245 1.49 19.52 24.27
CA ASN A 245 0.72 20.26 25.25
C ASN A 245 0.86 19.69 26.67
N VAL A 246 0.94 18.36 26.82
CA VAL A 246 1.23 17.70 28.11
C VAL A 246 2.64 18.03 28.59
N MET A 247 3.65 17.95 27.71
CA MET A 247 5.04 18.28 28.07
C MET A 247 5.18 19.75 28.51
N MET A 248 4.51 20.67 27.81
CA MET A 248 4.50 22.08 28.18
C MET A 248 3.83 22.31 29.54
N ARG A 249 2.73 21.59 29.83
CA ARG A 249 2.05 21.62 31.14
C ARG A 249 2.96 21.12 32.27
N LEU A 250 3.68 20.01 32.06
CA LEU A 250 4.62 19.48 33.04
C LEU A 250 5.76 20.45 33.32
N ASN A 251 6.33 21.08 32.28
CA ASN A 251 7.38 22.08 32.45
C ASN A 251 6.91 23.28 33.28
N LEU A 252 5.68 23.76 33.04
CA LEU A 252 5.07 24.84 33.83
C LEU A 252 4.90 24.42 35.30
N GLN A 253 4.42 23.21 35.57
CA GLN A 253 4.27 22.70 36.94
C GLN A 253 5.62 22.58 37.66
N LEU A 254 6.66 22.06 37.00
CA LEU A 254 8.02 21.99 37.55
C LEU A 254 8.60 23.39 37.82
N THR A 255 8.36 24.35 36.93
CA THR A 255 8.79 25.74 37.12
C THR A 255 8.09 26.39 38.32
N MET A 256 6.77 26.18 38.48
CA MET A 256 6.04 26.63 39.66
C MET A 256 6.56 25.96 40.96
N GLY A 257 6.88 24.66 40.90
CA GLY A 257 7.44 23.91 42.02
C GLY A 257 8.83 24.38 42.42
N THR A 258 9.73 24.57 41.47
CA THR A 258 11.09 25.09 41.71
C THR A 258 11.10 26.54 42.20
N PHE A 259 10.21 27.39 41.68
CA PHE A 259 10.01 28.74 42.19
C PHE A 259 9.57 28.73 43.65
N SER A 260 8.58 27.88 43.99
CA SER A 260 8.10 27.72 45.36
C SER A 260 9.20 27.23 46.30
N LEU A 261 9.95 26.19 45.88
CA LEU A 261 11.07 25.65 46.65
C LEU A 261 12.18 26.68 46.86
N SER A 262 12.45 27.52 45.85
CA SER A 262 13.44 28.61 45.96
C SER A 262 13.02 29.64 47.00
N LEU A 263 11.75 30.02 47.06
CA LEU A 263 11.23 30.96 48.06
C LEU A 263 11.38 30.41 49.50
N PHE A 264 11.00 29.14 49.71
CA PHE A 264 11.20 28.49 51.02
C PHE A 264 12.68 28.30 51.36
N GLY A 265 13.52 28.01 50.36
CA GLY A 265 14.96 27.90 50.49
C GLY A 265 15.61 29.20 50.95
N LEU A 266 15.19 30.35 50.41
CA LEU A 266 15.69 31.67 50.85
C LEU A 266 15.40 31.94 52.32
N ILE A 267 14.21 31.57 52.80
CA ILE A 267 13.85 31.67 54.22
C ILE A 267 14.76 30.75 55.05
N GLY A 268 14.94 29.50 54.63
CA GLY A 268 15.82 28.55 55.29
C GLY A 268 17.28 29.01 55.37
N VAL A 269 17.81 29.59 54.28
CA VAL A 269 19.17 30.16 54.23
C VAL A 269 19.28 31.37 55.15
N ALA A 270 18.30 32.28 55.15
CA ALA A 270 18.31 33.45 56.03
C ALA A 270 18.40 33.09 57.52
N PHE A 271 17.75 32.00 57.94
CA PHE A 271 17.84 31.49 59.33
C PHE A 271 19.04 30.55 59.58
N GLY A 272 19.63 29.96 58.54
CA GLY A 272 20.77 29.03 58.65
C GLY A 272 22.14 29.68 58.55
N MET A 273 22.22 30.95 58.16
CA MET A 273 23.48 31.71 58.13
C MET A 273 23.87 32.11 59.56
N ASN A 274 25.12 31.82 59.94
CA ASN A 274 25.74 32.21 61.22
C ASN A 274 26.06 33.71 61.27
N LEU A 275 25.04 34.55 61.05
CA LEU A 275 25.06 35.98 61.25
C LEU A 275 24.23 36.26 62.50
N GLU A 276 24.81 36.98 63.45
CA GLU A 276 24.19 37.38 64.72
C GLU A 276 23.02 38.32 64.42
N SER A 277 21.87 37.73 64.11
CA SER A 277 20.64 38.43 63.76
C SER A 277 19.89 38.69 65.06
N SER A 278 19.67 39.96 65.40
CA SER A 278 18.96 40.43 66.59
C SER A 278 17.43 40.13 66.57
N LEU A 279 17.03 38.98 66.03
CA LEU A 279 15.67 38.43 66.04
C LEU A 279 15.56 37.14 66.87
N GLU A 280 16.67 36.63 67.41
CA GLU A 280 16.71 35.42 68.23
C GLU A 280 16.14 35.61 69.65
N GLU A 281 16.03 36.85 70.14
CA GLU A 281 15.58 37.16 71.52
C GLU A 281 14.04 37.21 71.71
N VAL A 282 13.22 36.97 70.67
CA VAL A 282 11.76 37.02 70.80
C VAL A 282 11.18 35.59 70.91
N PRO A 283 10.74 35.12 72.10
CA PRO A 283 10.34 33.72 72.32
C PRO A 283 9.05 33.29 71.58
N ALA A 284 8.38 34.22 70.89
CA ALA A 284 7.08 34.00 70.27
C ALA A 284 7.15 33.53 68.80
N ILE A 285 8.28 33.74 68.11
CA ILE A 285 8.35 33.49 66.66
C ILE A 285 8.78 32.04 66.36
N LEU A 286 9.68 31.47 67.18
CA LEU A 286 10.12 30.07 67.05
C LEU A 286 9.04 29.02 67.39
N LYS A 287 7.98 29.40 68.14
CA LYS A 287 6.86 28.49 68.42
C LYS A 287 5.92 28.27 67.23
N LYS A 288 6.01 29.08 66.17
CA LYS A 288 5.14 28.95 64.98
C LYS A 288 5.75 28.13 63.85
N THR A 289 7.02 27.75 63.93
CA THR A 289 7.74 26.99 62.88
C THR A 289 8.08 25.55 63.26
N GLN A 290 7.68 25.07 64.44
CA GLN A 290 7.79 23.67 64.80
C GLN A 290 6.60 22.89 64.21
N PRO A 291 6.81 21.82 63.41
CA PRO A 291 5.70 21.00 62.97
C PRO A 291 5.09 20.38 64.23
N ALA A 292 3.79 20.61 64.43
CA ALA A 292 3.03 19.87 65.40
C ALA A 292 3.25 18.39 65.09
N ALA A 293 3.90 17.67 66.01
CA ALA A 293 3.85 16.22 66.10
C ALA A 293 2.40 15.84 66.47
N GLY A 294 1.48 16.06 65.53
CA GLY A 294 0.15 15.51 65.53
C GLY A 294 0.27 14.12 64.93
N ARG A 295 0.20 13.12 65.79
CA ARG A 295 0.00 11.72 65.46
C ARG A 295 -1.18 11.62 64.48
N MET A 296 -0.93 11.56 63.18
CA MET A 296 -1.93 11.15 62.21
C MET A 296 -2.02 9.63 62.30
N GLU A 297 -3.00 9.14 63.06
CA GLU A 297 -3.52 7.80 62.83
C GLU A 297 -3.95 7.71 61.37
N ILE A 298 -3.26 6.84 60.61
CA ILE A 298 -3.71 6.42 59.29
C ILE A 298 -4.96 5.58 59.52
N LYS A 299 -6.12 6.23 59.52
CA LYS A 299 -7.40 5.55 59.40
C LYS A 299 -7.50 5.11 57.94
N GLY A 300 -7.13 3.86 57.67
CA GLY A 300 -7.26 3.26 56.35
C GLY A 300 -8.72 3.17 55.95
N GLU A 301 -9.18 4.08 55.10
CA GLU A 301 -10.36 3.86 54.26
C GLU A 301 -9.90 3.19 52.97
N LEU A 302 -9.70 1.87 53.06
CA LEU A 302 -9.85 0.99 51.90
C LEU A 302 -11.33 0.98 51.53
N LYS A 303 -11.72 1.89 50.62
CA LYS A 303 -13.02 1.82 49.95
C LYS A 303 -12.90 0.78 48.83
N ALA A 304 -13.10 -0.48 49.19
CA ALA A 304 -13.38 -1.53 48.24
C ALA A 304 -14.74 -1.24 47.60
N GLU A 305 -14.75 -0.76 46.35
CA GLU A 305 -15.92 -0.91 45.50
C GLU A 305 -16.02 -2.40 45.12
N THR A 306 -16.91 -3.11 45.80
CA THR A 306 -17.43 -4.39 45.32
C THR A 306 -18.89 -4.19 44.98
N PHE A 307 -19.18 -4.52 43.73
CA PHE A 307 -20.47 -4.53 43.05
C PHE A 307 -21.67 -4.86 43.96
N GLY A 308 -22.71 -4.04 43.82
CA GLY A 308 -24.04 -4.37 44.31
C GLY A 308 -24.60 -5.58 43.57
N LEU A 309 -25.09 -6.55 44.34
CA LEU A 309 -26.08 -7.52 43.91
C LEU A 309 -27.07 -7.77 45.05
N SER A 310 -28.32 -7.93 44.64
CA SER A 310 -29.52 -7.67 45.39
C SER A 310 -29.71 -8.43 46.70
N ARG A 311 -30.42 -7.73 47.58
CA ARG A 311 -31.07 -8.22 48.80
C ARG A 311 -32.20 -9.20 48.42
N SER A 312 -32.14 -10.44 48.91
CA SER A 312 -33.32 -11.25 49.18
C SER A 312 -33.22 -11.86 50.58
N THR A 313 -33.94 -11.22 51.49
CA THR A 313 -34.72 -11.78 52.60
C THR A 313 -34.64 -13.29 52.80
N LEU A 314 -34.26 -13.74 54.00
CA LEU A 314 -34.95 -14.83 54.71
C LEU A 314 -34.62 -14.79 56.21
N THR A 315 -35.70 -14.74 56.97
CA THR A 315 -35.85 -14.79 58.42
C THR A 315 -35.53 -16.16 58.99
N ASN A 316 -35.21 -16.18 60.28
CA ASN A 316 -34.97 -17.31 61.15
C ASN A 316 -35.99 -18.47 61.07
N HIS A 317 -35.46 -19.64 61.42
CA HIS A 317 -36.05 -20.91 61.88
C HIS A 317 -36.50 -21.94 60.84
#